data_AF-A0A163D3I8-F1
#
_entry.id   AF-A0A163D3I8-F1
#
_cell.length_a   1.000
_cell.length_b   1.000
_cell.length_c   1.000
_cell.angle_alpha   90.00
_cell.angle_beta   90.00
_cell.angle_gamma   90.00
#
_symmetry.space_group_name_H-M   'P 1'
#
loop_
_entity.id
_entity.type
_entity.pdbx_description
1 polymer ?
#
loop_
_entity_poly.entity_id
_entity_poly.type
_entity_poly.pdbx_seq_one_letter_code
_entity_poly.pdbx_strand_id
1 'polypeptide(L)'
;MKTFPTFASLLAIGLAPTTLALPRRSHFESDKAYLTTRATTGTIALDSHVEYSSSMGVIGCLINTNRIAYFPTVPPCNNPCIKLTAPNGNSITVLHIDQSGGSYDVSMDAYKTLKYGADWRTINTLPEAKWDGVKYEHVAMDQCVGILPDGTLPVIAKSPNKYVECAASEPQSFWATHTQFYDIDDARCLRGVLQTCKMVPPNNTPTCANGKMAGMSGQMPLIGVNTVVDITAAGESVPAVRPAV
;
A
#
# COMPACT_ATOMS: atom_id res chain seq x y z
N MET A 1 -39.37 -13.42 -92.63
CA MET A 1 -40.16 -12.17 -92.43
C MET A 1 -39.63 -11.52 -91.16
N LYS A 2 -38.95 -10.37 -91.29
CA LYS A 2 -39.41 -9.02 -90.84
C LYS A 2 -39.55 -8.96 -89.31
N THR A 3 -38.95 -8.06 -88.52
CA THR A 3 -38.30 -6.74 -88.72
C THR A 3 -37.84 -6.29 -87.31
N PHE A 4 -36.74 -5.51 -87.22
CA PHE A 4 -36.38 -4.69 -86.04
C PHE A 4 -37.36 -3.51 -85.88
N PRO A 5 -37.58 -2.92 -84.67
CA PRO A 5 -36.73 -1.80 -84.19
C PRO A 5 -36.54 -1.61 -82.66
N THR A 6 -35.35 -1.11 -82.32
CA THR A 6 -34.91 0.04 -81.45
C THR A 6 -35.60 0.50 -80.14
N PHE A 7 -34.73 1.07 -79.27
CA PHE A 7 -34.91 1.94 -78.07
C PHE A 7 -35.13 1.21 -76.72
N ALA A 8 -34.59 1.62 -75.56
CA ALA A 8 -33.87 2.82 -75.12
C ALA A 8 -32.91 2.48 -73.96
N SER A 9 -31.83 3.24 -73.84
CA SER A 9 -30.89 3.19 -72.72
C SER A 9 -31.45 3.99 -71.54
N LEU A 10 -31.64 3.35 -70.39
CA LEU A 10 -31.98 3.99 -69.12
C LEU A 10 -30.77 3.99 -68.20
N LEU A 11 -30.28 5.19 -67.86
CA LEU A 11 -29.40 5.42 -66.72
C LEU A 11 -30.13 5.01 -65.43
N ALA A 12 -29.65 3.96 -64.76
CA ALA A 12 -29.98 3.70 -63.38
C ALA A 12 -29.00 4.44 -62.47
N ILE A 13 -29.52 5.42 -61.74
CA ILE A 13 -28.83 6.09 -60.64
C ILE A 13 -28.68 5.07 -59.51
N GLY A 14 -27.48 4.51 -59.34
CA GLY A 14 -27.13 3.65 -58.21
C GLY A 14 -26.82 4.51 -56.98
N LEU A 15 -27.76 4.56 -56.04
CA LEU A 15 -27.53 5.02 -54.67
C LEU A 15 -26.54 4.06 -53.99
N ALA A 16 -25.48 4.62 -53.41
CA ALA A 16 -24.48 3.88 -52.65
C ALA A 16 -25.12 3.22 -51.41
N PRO A 17 -24.74 1.98 -51.04
CA PRO A 17 -25.18 1.37 -49.80
C PRO A 17 -24.51 2.06 -48.61
N THR A 18 -25.31 2.68 -47.75
CA THR A 18 -24.92 3.10 -46.41
C THR A 18 -24.62 1.84 -45.59
N THR A 19 -23.34 1.46 -45.54
CA THR A 19 -22.86 0.46 -44.59
C THR A 19 -22.90 1.05 -43.18
N LEU A 20 -23.92 0.67 -42.41
CA LEU A 20 -23.93 0.77 -40.95
C LEU A 20 -22.80 -0.11 -40.40
N ALA A 21 -21.63 0.48 -40.21
CA ALA A 21 -20.55 -0.15 -39.46
C ALA A 21 -20.92 -0.14 -37.97
N LEU A 22 -21.25 -1.33 -37.44
CA LEU A 22 -21.32 -1.59 -36.00
C LEU A 22 -19.94 -1.28 -35.39
N PRO A 23 -19.84 -0.46 -34.32
CA PRO A 23 -18.58 -0.28 -33.63
C PRO A 23 -18.19 -1.60 -32.95
N ARG A 24 -17.01 -2.08 -33.29
CA ARG A 24 -16.28 -3.16 -32.59
C ARG A 24 -16.26 -2.85 -31.09
N ARG A 25 -16.88 -3.71 -30.27
CA ARG A 25 -16.63 -3.76 -28.82
C ARG A 25 -15.19 -4.21 -28.59
N SER A 26 -14.26 -3.27 -28.50
CA SER A 26 -13.01 -3.46 -27.77
C SER A 26 -13.31 -3.23 -26.29
N HIS A 27 -13.69 -4.30 -25.57
CA HIS A 27 -13.67 -4.29 -24.11
C HIS A 27 -12.22 -4.40 -23.65
N PHE A 28 -11.55 -3.25 -23.52
CA PHE A 28 -10.42 -3.08 -22.61
C PHE A 28 -10.31 -1.59 -22.26
N GLU A 29 -11.33 -1.09 -21.55
CA GLU A 29 -11.29 0.24 -20.97
C GLU A 29 -10.94 0.06 -19.49
N SER A 30 -9.63 0.25 -19.23
CA SER A 30 -9.05 0.30 -17.90
C SER A 30 -9.36 1.66 -17.29
N ASP A 31 -10.60 1.88 -16.86
CA ASP A 31 -10.97 3.04 -16.06
C ASP A 31 -10.66 2.77 -14.57
N LYS A 32 -9.38 2.70 -14.24
CA LYS A 32 -8.90 3.07 -12.90
C LYS A 32 -8.48 4.53 -12.97
N ALA A 33 -9.45 5.43 -12.96
CA ALA A 33 -9.21 6.82 -12.57
C ALA A 33 -8.95 6.85 -11.05
N TYR A 34 -7.78 6.38 -10.65
CA TYR A 34 -7.23 6.75 -9.36
C TYR A 34 -6.95 8.24 -9.45
N LEU A 35 -7.65 9.04 -8.65
CA LEU A 35 -7.42 10.48 -8.52
C LEU A 35 -5.91 10.70 -8.48
N THR A 36 -5.37 11.36 -9.51
CA THR A 36 -3.95 11.73 -9.57
C THR A 36 -3.75 12.84 -8.54
N THR A 37 -3.61 12.45 -7.27
CA THR A 37 -3.16 13.34 -6.21
C THR A 37 -1.80 13.87 -6.64
N ARG A 38 -1.64 15.20 -6.67
CA ARG A 38 -0.36 15.85 -6.93
C ARG A 38 0.70 15.23 -6.01
N ALA A 39 1.71 14.60 -6.59
CA ALA A 39 2.78 13.98 -5.83
C ALA A 39 3.43 15.04 -4.94
N THR A 40 3.28 14.90 -3.62
CA THR A 40 4.01 15.73 -2.67
C THR A 40 5.44 15.24 -2.66
N THR A 41 6.38 16.14 -2.90
CA THR A 41 7.82 15.85 -2.95
C THR A 41 8.58 16.74 -2.00
N GLY A 42 9.72 16.27 -1.49
CA GLY A 42 10.61 17.09 -0.69
C GLY A 42 12.02 16.53 -0.63
N THR A 43 12.91 17.29 0.01
CA THR A 43 14.26 16.84 0.38
C THR A 43 14.34 16.82 1.91
N ILE A 44 14.87 15.75 2.47
CA ILE A 44 14.81 15.44 3.90
C ILE A 44 16.17 15.01 4.43
N ALA A 45 16.29 15.08 5.75
CA ALA A 45 17.30 14.38 6.53
C ALA A 45 16.69 13.05 6.98
N LEU A 46 17.08 11.96 6.33
CA LEU A 46 16.54 10.63 6.60
C LEU A 46 17.27 9.98 7.78
N ASP A 47 16.54 9.33 8.69
CA ASP A 47 17.09 8.56 9.81
C ASP A 47 16.57 7.11 9.75
N SER A 48 17.22 6.22 10.50
CA SER A 48 16.88 4.81 10.61
C SER A 48 16.12 4.52 11.90
N HIS A 49 15.09 3.68 11.81
CA HIS A 49 14.30 3.18 12.93
C HIS A 49 14.51 1.68 13.06
N VAL A 50 14.93 1.23 14.25
CA VAL A 50 15.17 -0.20 14.51
C VAL A 50 13.87 -0.94 14.75
N GLU A 51 13.05 -0.43 15.67
CA GLU A 51 11.88 -1.17 16.14
C GLU A 51 10.66 -0.95 15.25
N TYR A 52 9.99 -2.00 14.79
CA TYR A 52 8.70 -1.82 14.14
C TYR A 52 7.62 -1.36 15.15
N SER A 53 6.79 -0.41 14.76
CA SER A 53 5.56 -0.07 15.50
C SER A 53 4.51 0.49 14.56
N SER A 54 3.24 0.49 14.96
CA SER A 54 2.21 1.22 14.22
C SER A 54 1.10 1.65 15.16
N SER A 55 1.03 2.94 15.46
CA SER A 55 -0.08 3.56 16.18
C SER A 55 -1.35 3.65 15.32
N MET A 56 -1.20 3.60 13.99
CA MET A 56 -2.31 3.49 13.02
C MET A 56 -2.85 2.07 12.88
N GLY A 57 -2.20 1.09 13.53
CA GLY A 57 -2.67 -0.28 13.63
C GLY A 57 -2.28 -1.20 12.47
N VAL A 58 -1.29 -0.86 11.64
CA VAL A 58 -0.81 -1.75 10.57
C VAL A 58 -0.03 -2.92 11.16
N ILE A 59 -0.40 -4.14 10.76
CA ILE A 59 0.10 -5.39 11.35
C ILE A 59 1.40 -5.83 10.67
N GLY A 60 2.50 -5.79 11.41
CA GLY A 60 3.85 -5.99 10.88
C GLY A 60 4.14 -7.39 10.36
N CYS A 61 3.66 -8.45 11.03
CA CYS A 61 3.90 -9.83 10.57
C CYS A 61 3.17 -10.19 9.27
N LEU A 62 2.31 -9.31 8.78
CA LEU A 62 1.55 -9.50 7.55
C LEU A 62 2.08 -8.62 6.41
N ILE A 63 3.07 -7.76 6.63
CA ILE A 63 3.67 -6.87 5.63
C ILE A 63 5.20 -7.03 5.59
N ASN A 64 5.83 -6.45 4.59
CA ASN A 64 7.28 -6.32 4.57
C ASN A 64 7.76 -5.15 5.46
N THR A 65 8.11 -5.45 6.71
CA THR A 65 8.58 -4.44 7.69
C THR A 65 9.92 -3.80 7.34
N ASN A 66 10.67 -4.35 6.38
CA ASN A 66 11.94 -3.79 5.89
C ASN A 66 11.74 -2.63 4.90
N ARG A 67 10.50 -2.25 4.60
CA ARG A 67 10.15 -1.19 3.63
C ARG A 67 9.13 -0.22 4.21
N ILE A 68 9.37 0.26 5.43
CA ILE A 68 8.42 1.08 6.19
C ILE A 68 8.99 2.46 6.48
N ALA A 69 8.11 3.47 6.49
CA ALA A 69 8.41 4.85 6.84
C ALA A 69 7.57 5.36 8.01
N TYR A 70 8.21 6.20 8.83
CA TYR A 70 7.67 6.96 9.97
C TYR A 70 8.01 8.43 9.76
N PHE A 71 7.19 9.15 8.99
CA PHE A 71 7.47 10.56 8.68
C PHE A 71 6.88 11.46 9.78
N PRO A 72 7.28 12.73 9.89
CA PRO A 72 6.78 13.60 10.96
C PRO A 72 5.31 14.01 10.77
N THR A 73 4.70 13.61 9.65
CA THR A 73 3.31 13.90 9.32
C THR A 73 2.48 12.62 9.42
N VAL A 74 1.18 12.77 9.66
CA VAL A 74 0.24 11.65 9.59
C VAL A 74 0.23 11.06 8.17
N PRO A 75 0.24 9.73 7.99
CA PRO A 75 0.06 9.11 6.68
C PRO A 75 -1.20 9.61 5.95
N PRO A 76 -1.12 9.94 4.66
CA PRO A 76 -2.30 10.33 3.89
C PRO A 76 -3.24 9.14 3.70
N CYS A 77 -4.55 9.41 3.60
CA CYS A 77 -5.55 8.38 3.37
C CYS A 77 -5.41 7.69 2.00
N ASN A 78 -5.00 8.43 0.97
CA ASN A 78 -5.03 7.90 -0.40
C ASN A 78 -3.71 7.30 -0.90
N ASN A 79 -2.56 7.92 -0.62
CA ASN A 79 -1.26 7.53 -1.19
C ASN A 79 -0.15 7.48 -0.14
N PRO A 80 -0.15 6.49 0.76
CA PRO A 80 0.92 6.29 1.73
C PRO A 80 2.21 5.70 1.13
N CYS A 81 2.22 5.31 -0.16
CA CYS A 81 3.44 4.83 -0.82
C CYS A 81 4.39 5.98 -1.13
N ILE A 82 5.66 5.84 -0.72
CA ILE A 82 6.69 6.85 -0.90
C ILE A 82 7.86 6.23 -1.66
N LYS A 83 8.31 6.91 -2.72
CA LYS A 83 9.59 6.65 -3.35
C LYS A 83 10.66 7.53 -2.70
N LEU A 84 11.74 6.91 -2.25
CA LEU A 84 12.93 7.58 -1.76
C LEU A 84 14.03 7.50 -2.81
N THR A 85 14.72 8.61 -3.05
CA THR A 85 15.88 8.68 -3.95
C THR A 85 17.04 9.36 -3.24
N ALA A 86 18.14 8.64 -3.10
CA ALA A 86 19.33 9.11 -2.41
C ALA A 86 20.26 9.94 -3.32
N PRO A 87 21.14 10.77 -2.74
CA PRO A 87 22.16 11.50 -3.49
C PRO A 87 23.10 10.62 -4.34
N ASN A 88 23.30 9.36 -3.93
CA ASN A 88 24.10 8.39 -4.68
C ASN A 88 23.36 7.74 -5.86
N GLY A 89 22.09 8.11 -6.11
CA GLY A 89 21.26 7.62 -7.22
C GLY A 89 20.42 6.39 -6.89
N ASN A 90 20.62 5.73 -5.75
CA ASN A 90 19.79 4.61 -5.34
C ASN A 90 18.36 5.06 -5.06
N SER A 91 17.38 4.20 -5.35
CA SER A 91 15.99 4.46 -5.01
C SER A 91 15.28 3.21 -4.53
N ILE A 92 14.35 3.39 -3.59
CA ILE A 92 13.47 2.33 -3.06
C ILE A 92 12.07 2.89 -2.84
N THR A 93 11.07 2.02 -2.76
CA THR A 93 9.74 2.36 -2.27
C THR A 93 9.54 1.87 -0.84
N VAL A 94 8.86 2.69 -0.04
CA VAL A 94 8.52 2.42 1.35
C VAL A 94 7.08 2.82 1.60
N LEU A 95 6.44 2.17 2.58
CA LEU A 95 5.07 2.47 2.97
C LEU A 95 5.07 3.32 4.24
N HIS A 96 4.46 4.50 4.16
CA HIS A 96 4.25 5.39 5.30
C HIS A 96 3.05 4.93 6.11
N ILE A 97 3.31 4.28 7.26
CA ILE A 97 2.27 3.61 8.06
C ILE A 97 2.05 4.24 9.43
N ASP A 98 2.90 5.16 9.84
CA ASP A 98 2.79 5.83 11.13
C ASP A 98 3.59 7.13 11.09
N GLN A 99 3.38 7.98 12.10
CA GLN A 99 4.13 9.22 12.25
C GLN A 99 5.26 9.07 13.27
N SER A 100 6.32 9.83 13.09
CA SER A 100 7.38 10.01 14.08
C SER A 100 7.10 11.20 15.00
N GLY A 101 7.92 11.38 16.03
CA GLY A 101 7.92 12.57 16.89
C GLY A 101 8.59 13.81 16.28
N GLY A 102 8.89 13.82 14.98
CA GLY A 102 9.52 14.96 14.29
C GLY A 102 10.64 14.62 13.28
N SER A 103 10.98 13.34 13.12
CA SER A 103 12.02 12.86 12.20
C SER A 103 11.45 12.21 10.94
N TYR A 104 12.25 12.10 9.88
CA TYR A 104 11.88 11.28 8.73
C TYR A 104 12.56 9.93 8.88
N ASP A 105 11.92 9.00 9.59
CA ASP A 105 12.51 7.70 9.86
C ASP A 105 12.03 6.66 8.86
N VAL A 106 12.88 5.67 8.59
CA VAL A 106 12.51 4.46 7.86
C VAL A 106 13.08 3.24 8.56
N SER A 107 12.51 2.07 8.31
CA SER A 107 13.09 0.81 8.78
C SER A 107 14.59 0.73 8.46
N MET A 108 15.38 0.20 9.40
CA MET A 108 16.84 0.07 9.25
C MET A 108 17.27 -0.59 7.93
N ASP A 109 16.56 -1.64 7.48
CA ASP A 109 16.84 -2.31 6.19
C ASP A 109 16.59 -1.36 5.00
N ALA A 110 15.50 -0.59 5.00
CA ALA A 110 15.24 0.42 3.97
C ALA A 110 16.34 1.47 3.91
N TYR A 111 16.77 2.00 5.07
CA TYR A 111 17.87 2.96 5.14
C TYR A 111 19.15 2.37 4.52
N LYS A 112 19.55 1.18 4.96
CA LYS A 112 20.79 0.54 4.48
C LYS A 112 20.70 0.13 3.02
N THR A 113 19.55 -0.35 2.55
CA THR A 113 19.33 -0.64 1.13
C THR A 113 19.48 0.63 0.29
N LEU A 114 18.88 1.73 0.73
CA LEU A 114 18.99 3.01 0.03
C LEU A 114 20.45 3.51 0.03
N LYS A 115 21.17 3.39 1.15
CA LYS A 115 22.55 3.88 1.28
C LYS A 115 23.58 3.03 0.56
N TYR A 116 23.47 1.72 0.64
CA TYR A 116 24.53 0.79 0.21
C TYR A 116 24.11 -0.17 -0.90
N GLY A 117 22.83 -0.20 -1.28
CA GLY A 117 22.30 -1.14 -2.27
C GLY A 117 21.86 -2.48 -1.69
N ALA A 118 21.54 -3.43 -2.56
CA ALA A 118 20.97 -4.73 -2.18
C ALA A 118 21.93 -5.58 -1.31
N ASP A 119 23.24 -5.42 -1.49
CA ASP A 119 24.28 -6.21 -0.80
C ASP A 119 24.65 -5.64 0.58
N TRP A 120 23.86 -4.70 1.11
CA TRP A 120 24.16 -4.02 2.37
C TRP A 120 24.41 -4.97 3.53
N ARG A 121 23.85 -6.18 3.51
CA ARG A 121 24.04 -7.21 4.55
C ARG A 121 25.48 -7.68 4.71
N THR A 122 26.33 -7.44 3.71
CA THR A 122 27.77 -7.72 3.79
C THR A 122 28.56 -6.56 4.44
N ILE A 123 27.90 -5.44 4.72
CA ILE A 123 28.50 -4.21 5.23
C ILE A 123 28.19 -4.07 6.72
N ASN A 124 29.20 -4.29 7.55
CA ASN A 124 29.14 -4.12 9.02
C ASN A 124 29.42 -2.67 9.46
N THR A 125 28.83 -1.70 8.77
CA THR A 125 28.95 -0.28 9.13
C THR A 125 27.64 0.21 9.72
N LEU A 126 27.73 0.87 10.88
CA LEU A 126 26.59 1.55 11.48
C LEU A 126 26.15 2.71 10.56
N PRO A 127 24.85 2.89 10.30
CA PRO A 127 24.39 4.04 9.58
C PRO A 127 24.71 5.33 10.35
N GLU A 128 24.90 6.42 9.60
CA GLU A 128 24.94 7.76 10.19
C GLU A 128 23.59 8.09 10.81
N ALA A 129 23.60 8.87 11.89
CA ALA A 129 22.36 9.27 12.56
C ALA A 129 21.41 10.05 11.64
N LYS A 130 21.90 10.79 10.64
CA LYS A 130 21.05 11.46 9.65
C LYS A 130 21.73 11.48 8.29
N TRP A 131 20.96 11.27 7.23
CA TRP A 131 21.43 11.37 5.85
C TRP A 131 20.68 12.47 5.10
N ASP A 132 21.35 13.60 4.92
CA ASP A 132 20.80 14.76 4.23
C ASP A 132 20.76 14.57 2.71
N GLY A 133 19.79 15.25 2.08
CA GLY A 133 19.69 15.30 0.63
C GLY A 133 18.89 14.15 0.01
N VAL A 134 18.31 13.26 0.82
CA VAL A 134 17.38 12.24 0.33
C VAL A 134 16.10 12.92 -0.14
N LYS A 135 15.68 12.60 -1.37
CA LYS A 135 14.43 13.09 -1.94
C LYS A 135 13.32 12.08 -1.69
N TYR A 136 12.13 12.57 -1.36
CA TYR A 136 10.94 11.73 -1.29
C TYR A 136 9.86 12.22 -2.26
N GLU A 137 9.02 11.30 -2.71
CA GLU A 137 7.85 11.53 -3.54
C GLU A 137 6.74 10.57 -3.15
N HIS A 138 5.53 11.08 -2.92
CA HIS A 138 4.34 10.22 -2.81
C HIS A 138 3.99 9.68 -4.20
N VAL A 139 3.99 8.36 -4.34
CA VAL A 139 3.73 7.65 -5.60
C VAL A 139 2.49 6.78 -5.49
N ALA A 140 2.04 6.25 -6.63
CA ALA A 140 0.91 5.34 -6.67
C ALA A 140 1.19 4.04 -5.88
N MET A 141 0.13 3.47 -5.30
CA MET A 141 0.22 2.27 -4.46
C MET A 141 0.68 1.02 -5.23
N ASP A 142 0.57 1.01 -6.56
CA ASP A 142 1.10 -0.06 -7.41
C ASP A 142 2.63 -0.23 -7.26
N GLN A 143 3.36 0.82 -6.88
CA GLN A 143 4.80 0.76 -6.60
C GLN A 143 5.14 0.18 -5.22
N CYS A 144 4.14 0.00 -4.35
CA CYS A 144 4.29 -0.59 -3.01
C CYS A 144 3.62 -1.98 -2.88
N VAL A 145 3.15 -2.59 -3.97
CA VAL A 145 2.45 -3.89 -3.92
C VAL A 145 3.29 -5.01 -3.29
N GLY A 146 4.61 -4.98 -3.47
CA GLY A 146 5.53 -5.95 -2.84
C GLY A 146 5.69 -5.80 -1.32
N ILE A 147 5.10 -4.75 -0.73
CA ILE A 147 5.11 -4.51 0.72
C ILE A 147 3.85 -5.10 1.38
N LEU A 148 2.74 -5.16 0.64
CA LEU A 148 1.42 -5.52 1.15
C LEU A 148 1.01 -6.95 0.75
N PRO A 149 0.32 -7.69 1.64
CA PRO A 149 -0.26 -8.97 1.29
C PRO A 149 -1.46 -8.75 0.37
N ASP A 150 -1.41 -9.32 -0.83
CA ASP A 150 -2.50 -9.26 -1.82
C ASP A 150 -2.99 -7.83 -2.14
N GLY A 151 -2.11 -6.84 -1.96
CA GLY A 151 -2.44 -5.42 -2.18
C GLY A 151 -3.36 -4.78 -1.14
N THR A 152 -3.62 -5.45 -0.01
CA THR A 152 -4.47 -4.94 1.08
C THR A 152 -3.64 -4.53 2.29
N LEU A 153 -4.10 -3.52 3.02
CA LEU A 153 -3.48 -3.08 4.26
C LEU A 153 -4.05 -3.89 5.44
N PRO A 154 -3.24 -4.72 6.12
CA PRO A 154 -3.69 -5.48 7.28
C PRO A 154 -3.73 -4.56 8.50
N VAL A 155 -4.92 -4.34 9.05
CA VAL A 155 -5.16 -3.42 10.17
C VAL A 155 -5.75 -4.15 11.38
N ILE A 156 -5.30 -3.77 12.56
CA ILE A 156 -5.82 -4.25 13.84
C ILE A 156 -7.30 -3.89 13.98
N ALA A 157 -8.16 -4.90 14.05
CA ALA A 157 -9.60 -4.76 14.09
C ALA A 157 -10.11 -4.08 15.38
N LYS A 158 -9.42 -4.25 16.51
CA LYS A 158 -9.86 -3.68 17.79
C LYS A 158 -9.64 -2.16 17.91
N SER A 159 -8.82 -1.56 17.04
CA SER A 159 -8.50 -0.13 17.07
C SER A 159 -8.23 0.44 15.66
N PRO A 160 -9.20 0.41 14.73
CA PRO A 160 -9.01 0.77 13.33
C PRO A 160 -9.12 2.29 13.08
N ASN A 161 -8.54 3.12 13.96
CA ASN A 161 -8.80 4.57 13.99
C ASN A 161 -8.49 5.27 12.66
N LYS A 162 -7.34 4.95 12.04
CA LYS A 162 -6.96 5.56 10.76
C LYS A 162 -7.90 5.19 9.63
N TYR A 163 -8.36 3.94 9.58
CA TYR A 163 -9.40 3.54 8.64
C TYR A 163 -10.68 4.35 8.86
N VAL A 164 -11.15 4.46 10.11
CA VAL A 164 -12.42 5.15 10.42
C VAL A 164 -12.37 6.61 10.01
N GLU A 165 -11.25 7.29 10.30
CA GLU A 165 -10.97 8.65 9.85
C GLU A 165 -11.07 8.76 8.32
N CYS A 166 -10.31 7.93 7.59
CA CYS A 166 -10.24 7.98 6.14
C CYS A 166 -11.55 7.56 5.46
N ALA A 167 -12.27 6.56 5.99
CA ALA A 167 -13.54 6.13 5.46
C ALA A 167 -14.63 7.23 5.60
N ALA A 168 -14.53 8.08 6.62
CA ALA A 168 -15.43 9.20 6.82
C ALA A 168 -15.07 10.43 5.97
N SER A 169 -13.78 10.78 5.87
CA SER A 169 -13.32 11.98 5.17
C SER A 169 -13.08 11.77 3.67
N GLU A 170 -12.53 10.62 3.29
CA GLU A 170 -12.11 10.27 1.94
C GLU A 170 -12.53 8.82 1.63
N PRO A 171 -13.84 8.53 1.44
CA PRO A 171 -14.37 7.17 1.34
C PRO A 171 -13.85 6.35 0.15
N GLN A 172 -13.21 7.00 -0.83
CA GLN A 172 -12.59 6.36 -2.00
C GLN A 172 -11.07 6.21 -1.86
N SER A 173 -10.50 6.57 -0.71
CA SER A 173 -9.07 6.49 -0.46
C SER A 173 -8.57 5.05 -0.32
N PHE A 174 -7.27 4.83 -0.46
CA PHE A 174 -6.64 3.53 -0.24
C PHE A 174 -7.00 2.93 1.14
N TRP A 175 -6.84 3.72 2.20
CA TRP A 175 -7.18 3.27 3.56
C TRP A 175 -8.65 2.86 3.67
N ALA A 176 -9.58 3.57 3.03
CA ALA A 176 -11.01 3.25 3.08
C ALA A 176 -11.40 2.01 2.25
N THR A 177 -10.69 1.74 1.16
CA THR A 177 -11.13 0.76 0.14
C THR A 177 -10.27 -0.50 0.07
N HIS A 178 -9.04 -0.46 0.58
CA HIS A 178 -8.04 -1.54 0.49
C HIS A 178 -7.53 -1.95 1.87
N THR A 179 -8.41 -2.03 2.87
CA THR A 179 -8.07 -2.48 4.23
C THR A 179 -8.70 -3.82 4.55
N GLN A 180 -7.91 -4.74 5.13
CA GLN A 180 -8.38 -5.99 5.70
C GLN A 180 -8.15 -5.97 7.21
N PHE A 181 -9.21 -6.20 7.99
CA PHE A 181 -9.11 -6.22 9.44
C PHE A 181 -8.75 -7.60 9.97
N TYR A 182 -7.91 -7.65 11.01
CA TYR A 182 -7.53 -8.87 11.71
C TYR A 182 -7.65 -8.72 13.23
N ASP A 183 -7.97 -9.81 13.91
CA ASP A 183 -8.11 -9.88 15.37
C ASP A 183 -6.77 -10.08 16.10
N ILE A 184 -5.75 -9.34 15.69
CA ILE A 184 -4.43 -9.34 16.31
C ILE A 184 -4.36 -8.18 17.32
N ASP A 185 -3.75 -8.42 18.47
CA ASP A 185 -3.79 -7.48 19.59
C ASP A 185 -2.73 -6.37 19.50
N ASP A 186 -1.65 -6.58 18.76
CA ASP A 186 -0.56 -5.62 18.67
C ASP A 186 0.09 -5.64 17.28
N ALA A 187 0.68 -4.51 16.90
CA ALA A 187 1.27 -4.35 15.56
C ALA A 187 2.50 -5.25 15.34
N ARG A 188 3.13 -5.75 16.40
CA ARG A 188 4.32 -6.63 16.36
C ARG A 188 3.98 -8.12 16.33
N CYS A 189 2.68 -8.46 16.36
CA CYS A 189 2.16 -9.81 16.28
C CYS A 189 2.57 -10.71 17.45
N LEU A 190 2.60 -10.18 18.66
CA LEU A 190 2.90 -10.95 19.87
C LEU A 190 1.65 -11.69 20.39
N ARG A 191 0.47 -11.09 20.23
CA ARG A 191 -0.78 -11.58 20.84
C ARG A 191 -1.98 -11.48 19.90
N GLY A 192 -3.01 -12.28 20.19
CA GLY A 192 -4.30 -12.26 19.50
C GLY A 192 -4.56 -13.54 18.71
N VAL A 193 -5.44 -13.44 17.71
CA VAL A 193 -5.86 -14.57 16.86
C VAL A 193 -5.76 -14.16 15.41
N LEU A 194 -5.07 -14.97 14.59
CA LEU A 194 -5.04 -14.76 13.14
C LEU A 194 -6.38 -15.15 12.52
N GLN A 195 -7.33 -14.21 12.55
CA GLN A 195 -8.62 -14.34 11.88
C GLN A 195 -9.03 -12.99 11.31
N THR A 196 -9.72 -13.01 10.17
CA THR A 196 -10.26 -11.81 9.54
C THR A 196 -11.47 -11.30 10.30
N CYS A 197 -11.63 -9.99 10.33
CA CYS A 197 -12.82 -9.32 10.85
C CYS A 197 -13.48 -8.48 9.75
N LYS A 198 -14.78 -8.25 9.91
CA LYS A 198 -15.59 -7.42 9.03
C LYS A 198 -16.08 -6.22 9.80
N MET A 199 -15.89 -5.05 9.23
CA MET A 199 -16.52 -3.83 9.71
C MET A 199 -17.73 -3.54 8.81
N VAL A 200 -18.89 -3.33 9.42
CA VAL A 200 -20.11 -2.95 8.71
C VAL A 200 -20.47 -1.55 9.17
N PRO A 201 -20.15 -0.50 8.39
CA PRO A 201 -20.60 0.85 8.69
C PRO A 201 -22.12 0.88 8.92
N PRO A 202 -22.64 1.66 9.88
CA PRO A 202 -21.93 2.67 10.68
C PRO A 202 -21.27 2.12 11.97
N ASN A 203 -21.23 0.80 12.17
CA ASN A 203 -20.67 0.23 13.40
C ASN A 203 -19.14 0.33 13.40
N ASN A 204 -18.59 0.97 14.43
CA ASN A 204 -17.14 1.09 14.64
C ASN A 204 -16.54 -0.11 15.40
N THR A 205 -17.29 -1.20 15.54
CA THR A 205 -16.80 -2.41 16.19
C THR A 205 -16.85 -3.61 15.24
N PRO A 206 -15.70 -4.01 14.67
CA PRO A 206 -15.64 -5.15 13.77
C PRO A 206 -16.05 -6.46 14.45
N THR A 207 -16.73 -7.32 13.70
CA THR A 207 -17.03 -8.70 14.10
C THR A 207 -16.11 -9.66 13.35
N CYS A 208 -15.52 -10.61 14.06
CA CYS A 208 -14.52 -11.52 13.54
C CYS A 208 -15.11 -12.86 13.12
N ALA A 209 -14.34 -13.69 12.41
CA ALA A 209 -14.80 -14.96 11.85
C ALA A 209 -15.40 -15.92 12.90
N ASN A 210 -14.96 -15.82 14.15
CA ASN A 210 -15.53 -16.57 15.29
C ASN A 210 -16.86 -16.03 15.83
N GLY A 211 -17.46 -15.00 15.19
CA GLY A 211 -18.72 -14.37 15.60
C GLY A 211 -18.60 -13.43 16.81
N LYS A 212 -17.39 -13.20 17.34
CA LYS A 212 -17.15 -12.27 18.45
C LYS A 212 -16.70 -10.90 17.94
N MET A 213 -16.84 -9.89 18.79
CA MET A 213 -16.28 -8.56 18.55
C MET A 213 -14.74 -8.64 18.60
N ALA A 214 -14.07 -7.83 17.79
CA ALA A 214 -12.60 -7.72 17.79
C ALA A 214 -12.05 -7.43 19.20
N GLY A 215 -10.94 -8.07 19.55
CA GLY A 215 -10.31 -7.99 20.87
C GLY A 215 -10.94 -8.90 21.94
N MET A 216 -12.08 -9.55 21.68
CA MET A 216 -12.73 -10.46 22.64
C MET A 216 -12.28 -11.92 22.52
N SER A 217 -11.41 -12.25 21.58
CA SER A 217 -10.93 -13.62 21.36
C SER A 217 -9.87 -14.08 22.37
N GLY A 218 -9.48 -13.20 23.29
CA GLY A 218 -8.52 -13.46 24.35
C GLY A 218 -7.11 -13.03 23.94
N GLN A 219 -6.39 -12.47 24.92
CA GLN A 219 -5.00 -12.06 24.76
C GLN A 219 -4.08 -13.28 24.86
N MET A 220 -4.16 -14.21 23.91
CA MET A 220 -3.25 -15.36 23.87
C MET A 220 -2.00 -15.01 23.06
N PRO A 221 -0.85 -15.67 23.31
CA PRO A 221 0.26 -15.64 22.37
C PRO A 221 -0.24 -15.98 20.97
N LEU A 222 0.14 -15.17 19.98
CA LEU A 222 -0.27 -15.42 18.61
C LEU A 222 0.47 -16.67 18.08
N ILE A 223 -0.27 -17.60 17.47
CA ILE A 223 0.26 -18.86 16.94
C ILE A 223 0.03 -18.87 15.42
N GLY A 224 0.96 -19.49 14.68
CA GLY A 224 0.82 -19.71 13.24
C GLY A 224 1.34 -18.58 12.35
N VAL A 225 1.93 -17.54 12.94
CA VAL A 225 2.69 -16.50 12.23
C VAL A 225 3.99 -16.22 12.95
N ASN A 226 5.01 -15.80 12.21
CA ASN A 226 6.24 -15.30 12.81
C ASN A 226 5.98 -13.92 13.41
N THR A 227 6.56 -13.65 14.58
CA THR A 227 6.59 -12.29 15.13
C THR A 227 7.38 -11.37 14.21
N VAL A 228 7.17 -10.06 14.33
CA VAL A 228 8.01 -9.10 13.59
C VAL A 228 9.47 -9.29 13.98
N VAL A 229 10.35 -9.11 12.99
CA VAL A 229 11.81 -9.14 13.15
C VAL A 229 12.33 -7.75 12.81
N ASP A 230 13.07 -7.18 13.76
CA ASP A 230 13.74 -5.90 13.62
C ASP A 230 15.16 -6.10 13.11
N ILE A 231 15.65 -5.15 12.32
CA ILE A 231 17.04 -5.13 11.85
C ILE A 231 17.81 -4.13 12.70
N THR A 232 18.84 -4.60 13.38
CA THR A 232 19.69 -3.74 14.22
C THR A 232 20.60 -2.86 13.38
N ALA A 233 21.20 -1.85 13.99
CA ALA A 233 22.22 -1.04 13.34
C ALA A 233 23.44 -1.89 12.90
N ALA A 234 23.72 -3.00 13.57
CA ALA A 234 24.74 -3.98 13.15
C ALA A 234 24.30 -4.88 11.97
N GLY A 235 23.03 -4.82 11.56
CA GLY A 235 22.48 -5.65 10.48
C GLY A 235 21.95 -7.01 10.93
N GLU A 236 21.93 -7.24 12.24
CA GLU A 236 21.41 -8.48 12.83
C GLU A 236 19.88 -8.47 12.83
N SER A 237 19.31 -9.66 12.67
CA SER A 237 17.86 -9.88 12.74
C SER A 237 17.49 -10.28 14.16
N VAL A 238 16.69 -9.47 14.85
CA VAL A 238 16.25 -9.73 16.23
C VAL A 238 14.74 -9.78 16.30
N PRO A 239 14.13 -10.71 17.05
CA PRO A 239 12.69 -10.69 17.29
C PRO A 239 12.27 -9.34 17.90
N ALA A 240 11.17 -8.76 17.41
CA ALA A 240 10.58 -7.50 17.90
C ALA A 240 9.84 -7.72 19.23
N VAL A 241 10.50 -8.37 20.19
CA VAL A 241 9.97 -8.66 21.51
C VAL A 241 10.32 -7.49 22.42
N ARG A 242 9.32 -6.78 22.94
CA ARG A 242 9.56 -6.02 24.16
C ARG A 242 9.68 -7.02 25.31
N PRO A 243 10.70 -6.93 26.18
CA PRO A 243 10.58 -7.50 27.51
C PRO A 243 9.26 -6.99 28.08
N ALA A 244 8.42 -7.89 28.61
CA ALA A 244 7.25 -7.46 29.35
C ALA A 244 7.73 -6.46 30.43
N VAL A 245 7.30 -5.21 30.32
CA VAL A 245 7.45 -4.22 31.39
C VAL A 245 6.34 -4.45 32.39
#